data_AF-A0A0S8HNV3-F1
#
_entry.id   AF-A0A0S8HNV3-F1
#
_cell.length_a   1.000
_cell.length_b   1.000
_cell.length_c   1.000
_cell.angle_alpha   90.00
_cell.angle_beta   90.00
_cell.angle_gamma   90.00
#
_symmetry.space_group_name_H-M   'P 1'
#
loop_
_entity.id
_entity.type
_entity.pdbx_description
1 polymer ?
#
loop_
_entity_poly.entity_id
_entity_poly.type
_entity_poly.pdbx_seq_one_letter_code
_entity_poly.pdbx_strand_id
1 'polypeptide(L)'
;MSIQKCLLRQVDEGQSVELQRMFQAWRAKAFDDVQLLRALAQRPDLMKAIFAFMKYLYVDASVEPTLMEMLRIKSAWAAKCRH
;
A
#
# COMPACT_ATOMS: atom_id res chain seq x y z
N MET A 1 -18.65 -8.99 20.36
CA MET A 1 -17.88 -8.01 19.56
C MET A 1 -16.43 -8.47 19.53
N SER A 2 -15.99 -9.03 18.40
CA SER A 2 -14.61 -9.49 18.24
C SER A 2 -13.70 -8.29 18.00
N ILE A 3 -12.79 -8.02 18.93
CA ILE A 3 -11.73 -7.03 18.74
C ILE A 3 -10.79 -7.61 17.68
N GLN A 4 -10.96 -7.20 16.42
CA GLN A 4 -9.94 -7.44 15.40
C GLN A 4 -8.67 -6.74 15.88
N LYS A 5 -7.67 -7.55 16.27
CA LYS A 5 -6.31 -7.09 16.55
C LYS A 5 -5.73 -6.50 15.26
N CYS A 6 -5.92 -5.20 15.03
CA CYS A 6 -5.11 -4.47 14.08
C CYS A 6 -3.71 -4.40 14.70
N LEU A 7 -2.75 -5.14 14.13
CA LEU A 7 -1.37 -5.22 14.64
C LEU A 7 -0.64 -3.87 14.56
N LEU A 8 -1.19 -2.91 13.82
CA LEU A 8 -0.64 -1.57 13.62
C LEU A 8 -1.72 -0.52 13.92
N ARG A 9 -1.35 0.57 14.58
CA ARG A 9 -2.23 1.71 14.82
C ARG A 9 -2.64 2.31 13.48
N GLN A 10 -3.94 2.31 13.18
CA GLN A 10 -4.44 2.99 11.98
C GLN A 10 -4.50 4.50 12.21
N VAL A 11 -4.08 5.25 11.20
CA VAL A 11 -4.14 6.71 11.18
C VAL A 11 -5.39 7.17 10.46
N ASP A 12 -6.06 8.16 11.04
CA ASP A 12 -7.18 8.85 10.41
C ASP A 12 -6.64 9.85 9.38
N GLU A 13 -7.24 9.87 8.19
CA GLU A 13 -6.84 10.78 7.11
C GLU A 13 -7.01 12.26 7.51
N GLY A 14 -7.92 12.57 8.43
CA GLY A 14 -8.14 13.92 8.93
C GLY A 14 -7.04 14.48 9.83
N GLN A 15 -6.02 13.70 10.17
CA GLN A 15 -4.98 14.12 11.12
C GLN A 15 -3.97 15.13 10.54
N SER A 16 -3.81 15.22 9.22
CA SER A 16 -3.01 16.27 8.58
C SER A 16 -3.40 16.51 7.11
N VAL A 17 -3.12 17.71 6.60
CA VAL A 17 -3.40 18.09 5.21
C VAL A 17 -2.57 17.25 4.22
N GLU A 18 -1.33 16.93 4.59
CA GLU A 18 -0.42 16.08 3.82
C GLU A 18 -0.96 14.66 3.71
N LEU A 19 -1.49 14.10 4.81
CA LEU A 19 -2.14 12.80 4.81
C LEU A 19 -3.39 12.82 3.93
N GLN A 20 -4.27 13.82 4.06
CA GLN A 20 -5.46 13.94 3.20
C GLN A 20 -5.10 13.93 1.70
N ARG A 21 -4.11 14.72 1.30
CA ARG A 21 -3.64 14.76 -0.10
C ARG A 21 -3.11 13.40 -0.56
N MET A 22 -2.36 12.72 0.29
CA MET A 22 -1.81 11.39 0.00
C MET A 22 -2.92 10.34 -0.16
N PHE A 23 -3.90 10.33 0.75
CA PHE A 23 -5.05 9.43 0.69
C PHE A 23 -5.91 9.68 -0.57
N GLN A 24 -6.13 10.94 -0.94
CA GLN A 24 -6.83 11.30 -2.18
C GLN A 24 -6.07 10.82 -3.42
N ALA A 25 -4.75 11.07 -3.48
CA ALA A 25 -3.91 10.63 -4.59
C ALA A 25 -3.88 9.10 -4.72
N TRP A 26 -3.94 8.37 -3.59
CA TRP A 26 -4.01 6.91 -3.57
C TRP A 26 -5.34 6.39 -4.12
N ARG A 27 -6.46 6.92 -3.64
CA ARG A 27 -7.81 6.53 -4.11
C ARG A 27 -7.97 6.75 -5.62
N ALA A 28 -7.38 7.82 -6.15
CA ALA A 28 -7.39 8.10 -7.58
C ALA A 28 -6.59 7.07 -8.43
N LYS A 29 -5.69 6.29 -7.81
CA LYS A 29 -4.75 5.39 -8.52
C LYS A 29 -4.96 3.90 -8.27
N ALA A 30 -5.43 3.50 -7.09
CA ALA A 30 -5.31 2.12 -6.62
C ALA A 30 -6.60 1.50 -6.03
N PHE A 31 -7.78 2.00 -6.43
CA PHE A 31 -9.08 1.62 -5.85
C PHE A 31 -9.17 1.91 -4.33
N ASP A 32 -10.33 1.65 -3.71
CA ASP A 32 -10.70 2.10 -2.35
C ASP A 32 -9.91 1.47 -1.18
N ASP A 33 -8.94 0.59 -1.44
CA ASP A 33 -8.14 -0.02 -0.37
C ASP A 33 -7.05 0.92 0.15
N VAL A 34 -7.36 1.58 1.27
CA VAL A 34 -6.45 2.49 1.98
C VAL A 34 -5.77 1.82 3.19
N GLN A 35 -5.94 0.52 3.41
CA GLN A 35 -5.49 -0.12 4.65
C GLN A 35 -3.96 -0.18 4.74
N LEU A 36 -3.29 -0.43 3.61
CA LEU A 36 -1.82 -0.33 3.52
C LEU A 36 -1.35 1.08 3.87
N LEU A 37 -2.04 2.10 3.35
CA LEU A 37 -1.72 3.50 3.60
C LEU A 37 -1.87 3.85 5.10
N ARG A 38 -2.98 3.44 5.71
CA ARG A 38 -3.26 3.64 7.15
C ARG A 38 -2.22 3.00 8.04
N ALA A 39 -1.73 1.81 7.67
CA ALA A 39 -0.72 1.07 8.42
C ALA A 39 0.66 1.74 8.36
N LEU A 40 0.97 2.41 7.25
CA LEU A 40 2.28 3.02 6.99
C LEU A 40 2.33 4.53 7.28
N ALA A 41 1.18 5.18 7.50
CA ALA A 41 1.07 6.63 7.67
C ALA A 41 1.92 7.21 8.82
N GLN A 42 2.24 6.42 9.86
CA GLN A 42 3.14 6.84 10.95
C GLN A 42 4.64 6.67 10.64
N ARG A 43 4.98 6.12 9.47
CA ARG A 43 6.35 5.84 9.05
C ARG A 43 6.60 6.44 7.66
N PRO A 44 6.71 7.78 7.55
CA PRO A 44 6.77 8.48 6.27
C PRO A 44 7.96 8.04 5.41
N ASP A 45 9.11 7.75 6.01
CA ASP A 45 10.29 7.28 5.27
C ASP A 45 10.08 5.88 4.68
N LEU A 46 9.44 4.98 5.43
CA LEU A 46 9.08 3.65 4.95
C LEU A 46 8.04 3.75 3.83
N MET A 47 7.05 4.63 3.97
CA MET A 47 6.05 4.89 2.94
C MET A 47 6.73 5.36 1.63
N LYS A 48 7.65 6.32 1.74
CA LYS A 48 8.42 6.84 0.60
C LYS A 48 9.20 5.72 -0.09
N ALA A 49 9.86 4.84 0.67
CA ALA A 49 10.59 3.70 0.14
C ALA A 49 9.66 2.70 -0.58
N ILE A 50 8.50 2.39 0.01
CA ILE A 50 7.51 1.49 -0.59
C ILE A 50 6.97 2.07 -1.90
N PHE A 51 6.64 3.36 -1.96
CA PHE A 51 6.17 3.97 -3.21
C PHE A 51 7.25 4.02 -4.29
N ALA A 52 8.51 4.28 -3.92
CA ALA A 52 9.61 4.20 -4.86
C ALA A 52 9.75 2.77 -5.43
N PHE A 53 9.61 1.76 -4.57
CA PHE A 53 9.65 0.36 -5.00
C PHE A 53 8.46 -0.02 -5.88
N MET A 54 7.24 0.42 -5.55
CA MET A 54 6.06 0.20 -6.38
C MET A 54 6.20 0.89 -7.74
N LYS A 55 6.71 2.13 -7.78
CA LYS A 55 6.99 2.82 -9.05
C LYS A 55 7.97 2.02 -9.90
N TYR A 56 9.04 1.54 -9.30
CA TYR A 56 9.99 0.68 -10.00
C TYR A 56 9.31 -0.55 -10.60
N LEU A 57 8.55 -1.30 -9.81
CA LEU A 57 7.89 -2.52 -10.27
C LEU A 57 6.88 -2.31 -11.40
N TYR A 58 6.09 -1.22 -11.33
CA TYR A 58 4.94 -1.02 -12.22
C TYR A 58 5.17 -0.03 -13.36
N VAL A 59 6.23 0.78 -13.30
CA VAL A 59 6.51 1.83 -14.30
C VAL A 59 7.89 1.66 -14.92
N ASP A 60 8.92 1.44 -14.10
CA ASP A 60 10.31 1.51 -14.58
C ASP A 60 10.89 0.11 -14.93
N ALA A 61 10.24 -0.97 -14.51
CA ALA A 61 10.67 -2.33 -14.80
C ALA A 61 10.48 -2.66 -16.29
N SER A 62 11.46 -3.36 -16.87
CA SER A 62 11.41 -3.83 -18.27
C SER A 62 10.50 -5.04 -18.50
N VAL A 63 9.84 -5.52 -17.44
CA VAL A 63 8.95 -6.68 -17.49
C VAL A 63 7.51 -6.21 -17.69
N GLU A 64 6.74 -6.93 -18.49
CA GLU A 64 5.33 -6.61 -18.72
C GLU A 64 4.55 -6.50 -17.40
N PRO A 65 3.71 -5.46 -17.21
CA PRO A 65 2.94 -5.27 -15.99
C PRO A 65 2.12 -6.51 -15.58
N THR A 66 1.54 -7.21 -16.55
CA THR A 66 0.77 -8.44 -16.33
C THR A 66 1.60 -9.54 -15.67
N LEU A 67 2.82 -9.76 -16.18
CA LEU A 67 3.73 -10.78 -15.62
C LEU A 67 4.21 -10.39 -14.23
N MET A 68 4.44 -9.10 -14.00
CA MET A 68 4.84 -8.60 -12.69
C MET A 68 3.73 -8.80 -11.65
N GLU A 69 2.47 -8.58 -12.05
CA GLU A 69 1.31 -8.82 -11.20
C GLU A 69 1.13 -10.32 -10.88
N MET A 70 1.32 -11.21 -11.86
CA MET A 70 1.31 -12.66 -11.63
C MET A 70 2.38 -13.08 -10.62
N LEU A 71 3.61 -12.55 -10.74
CA LEU A 71 4.69 -12.83 -9.81
C LEU A 71 4.36 -12.33 -8.39
N ARG A 72 3.78 -11.13 -8.28
CA ARG A 72 3.35 -10.55 -7.01
C ARG A 72 2.31 -11.44 -6.32
N ILE A 73 1.28 -11.86 -7.05
CA ILE A 73 0.21 -12.74 -6.53
C ILE A 73 0.80 -14.09 -6.09
N LYS A 74 1.62 -14.72 -6.93
CA LYS A 74 2.29 -15.99 -6.59
C LYS A 74 3.15 -15.87 -5.34
N SER A 75 3.90 -14.79 -5.21
CA SER A 75 4.77 -14.54 -4.06
C SER A 75 3.97 -14.27 -2.78
N ALA A 76 2.91 -13.46 -2.88
CA ALA A 76 1.98 -13.21 -1.78
C ALA A 76 1.32 -14.51 -1.30
N TRP A 77 0.88 -15.35 -2.22
CA TRP A 77 0.32 -16.67 -1.91
C TRP A 77 1.34 -17.57 -1.20
N ALA A 78 2.56 -17.67 -1.74
CA ALA A 78 3.63 -18.48 -1.13
C ALA A 78 3.99 -18.00 0.28
N ALA A 79 3.95 -16.69 0.51
CA ALA A 79 4.15 -16.06 1.81
C ALA A 79 2.93 -16.15 2.74
N LYS A 80 1.82 -16.75 2.29
CA LYS A 80 0.52 -16.78 3.01
C LYS A 80 0.02 -15.38 3.38
N CYS A 81 0.35 -14.38 2.56
CA CYS A 81 -0.15 -13.03 2.69
C CYS A 81 -1.64 -13.01 2.32
N ARG A 82 -2.49 -12.63 3.26
CA ARG A 82 -3.91 -12.43 3.00
C ARG A 82 -4.09 -11.04 2.43
N HIS A 83 -4.41 -10.99 1.14
CA HIS A 83 -4.93 -9.80 0.48
C HIS A 83 -6.34 -9.49 0.97
#